data_AF-A0A2S3UA10-F1
#
_entry.id   AF-A0A2S3UA10-F1
#
_cell.length_a   1.000
_cell.length_b   1.000
_cell.length_c   1.000
_cell.angle_alpha   90.00
_cell.angle_beta   90.00
_cell.angle_gamma   90.00
#
_symmetry.space_group_name_H-M   'P 1'
#
loop_
_entity.id
_entity.type
_entity.pdbx_description
1 polymer ?
#
loop_
_entity_poly.entity_id
_entity_poly.type
_entity_poly.pdbx_seq_one_letter_code
_entity_poly.pdbx_strand_id
1 'polypeptide(L)' 'MTKRFMTQHPQIVRSLKKLAGRISTTDMQTMNYQVTVQHQKAATVAKHYLKAHHLLK' A
#
# COMPACT_ATOMS: atom_id res chain seq x y z
N MET A 1 -14.84 -0.99 2.77
CA MET A 1 -14.69 -0.68 4.22
C MET A 1 -16.03 -0.13 4.71
N THR A 2 -16.62 -0.69 5.77
CA THR A 2 -17.96 -0.26 6.25
C THR A 2 -17.87 0.99 7.13
N LYS A 3 -18.93 1.81 7.17
CA LYS A 3 -18.98 3.00 8.05
C LYS A 3 -18.72 2.63 9.52
N ARG A 4 -19.32 1.52 9.99
CA ARG A 4 -19.13 1.00 11.36
C ARG A 4 -17.66 0.68 11.67
N PHE A 5 -16.94 0.05 10.75
CA PHE A 5 -15.52 -0.25 10.96
C PHE A 5 -14.68 1.04 11.02
N MET A 6 -14.97 2.01 10.15
CA MET A 6 -14.26 3.29 10.13
C MET A 6 -14.43 4.08 11.43
N THR A 7 -15.62 4.06 12.03
CA THR A 7 -15.88 4.74 13.31
C THR A 7 -15.24 4.01 14.48
N GLN A 8 -15.20 2.67 14.46
CA GLN A 8 -14.55 1.87 15.50
C GLN A 8 -13.01 1.87 15.43
N HIS A 9 -12.44 2.09 14.23
CA HIS A 9 -11.00 2.03 14.00
C HIS A 9 -10.44 3.28 13.29
N PRO A 10 -10.58 4.49 13.87
CA PRO A 10 -10.14 5.74 13.25
C PRO A 10 -8.62 5.80 12.98
N GLN A 11 -7.82 5.04 13.73
CA GLN A 11 -6.38 4.88 13.50
C GLN A 11 -6.07 4.18 12.17
N ILE A 12 -6.85 3.17 11.78
CA ILE A 12 -6.66 2.47 10.50
C ILE A 12 -7.00 3.42 9.35
N VAL A 13 -8.09 4.17 9.49
CA VAL A 13 -8.49 5.19 8.50
C VAL A 13 -7.39 6.25 8.33
N ARG A 14 -6.80 6.75 9.42
CA ARG A 14 -5.67 7.69 9.37
C ARG A 14 -4.45 7.10 8.67
N SER A 15 -4.11 5.84 8.92
CA SER A 15 -3.00 5.16 8.24
C SER A 15 -3.25 4.99 6.74
N LEU A 16 -4.44 4.55 6.33
CA LEU A 16 -4.81 4.39 4.92
C LEU A 16 -4.83 5.73 4.17
N LYS A 17 -5.29 6.81 4.81
CA LYS A 17 -5.26 8.16 4.22
C LYS A 17 -3.85 8.61 3.83
N LYS A 18 -2.79 8.14 4.50
CA LYS A 18 -1.41 8.46 4.11
C LYS A 18 -1.03 7.93 2.73
N LEU A 19 -1.73 6.90 2.24
CA LEU A 19 -1.49 6.28 0.94
C LEU A 19 -2.25 6.98 -0.21
N ALA A 20 -3.22 7.85 0.11
CA ALA A 20 -4.05 8.51 -0.89
C ALA A 20 -3.20 9.35 -1.85
N GLY A 21 -3.30 9.07 -3.15
CA GLY A 21 -2.56 9.77 -4.20
C GLY A 21 -1.05 9.51 -4.21
N ARG A 22 -0.54 8.53 -3.43
CA ARG A 22 0.90 8.24 -3.35
C ARG A 22 1.39 7.24 -4.40
N ILE A 23 0.50 6.39 -4.89
CA ILE A 23 0.84 5.31 -5.81
C ILE A 23 0.41 5.70 -7.22
N SER A 24 1.37 5.96 -8.09
CA SER A 24 1.09 6.24 -9.50
C SER A 24 0.66 4.97 -10.25
N THR A 25 0.06 5.13 -11.43
CA THR A 25 -0.23 3.98 -12.31
C THR A 25 1.04 3.22 -12.66
N THR A 26 2.14 3.93 -12.92
CA THR A 26 3.45 3.33 -13.22
C THR A 26 3.98 2.54 -12.04
N ASP A 27 3.91 3.10 -10.82
CA ASP A 27 4.34 2.40 -9.60
C ASP A 27 3.59 1.07 -9.44
N MET A 28 2.27 1.10 -9.65
CA MET A 28 1.43 -0.09 -9.54
C MET A 28 1.75 -1.14 -10.61
N GLN A 29 1.99 -0.71 -11.85
CA GLN A 29 2.42 -1.60 -12.93
C GLN A 29 3.76 -2.27 -12.62
N THR A 30 4.74 -1.51 -12.10
CA THR A 30 6.02 -2.05 -11.68
C THR A 30 5.88 -3.05 -10.54
N MET A 31 5.12 -2.72 -9.49
CA MET A 31 4.88 -3.64 -8.37
C MET A 31 4.15 -4.91 -8.82
N ASN A 32 3.16 -4.78 -9.72
CA ASN A 32 2.47 -5.95 -10.27
C ASN A 32 3.42 -6.84 -11.07
N TYR A 33 4.30 -6.26 -11.89
CA TYR A 33 5.31 -7.02 -12.63
C TYR A 33 6.25 -7.80 -11.71
N GLN A 34 6.70 -7.18 -10.61
CA GLN A 34 7.53 -7.84 -9.60
C GLN A 34 6.83 -9.06 -8.98
N VAL A 35 5.51 -8.99 -8.77
CA VAL A 35 4.75 -10.10 -8.20
C VAL A 35 4.43 -11.17 -9.24
N THR A 36 3.88 -10.78 -10.39
CA THR A 36 3.31 -11.73 -11.35
C THR A 36 4.37 -12.37 -12.23
N VAL A 37 5.37 -11.61 -12.67
CA VAL A 37 6.40 -12.08 -13.61
C VAL A 37 7.67 -12.50 -12.88
N GLN A 38 8.10 -11.72 -11.88
CA GLN A 38 9.31 -12.04 -11.11
C GLN A 38 9.04 -12.93 -9.89
N HIS A 39 7.78 -13.35 -9.69
CA HIS A 39 7.35 -14.24 -8.60
C HIS A 39 7.76 -13.77 -7.19
N GLN A 40 7.92 -12.46 -6.98
CA GLN A 40 8.19 -11.90 -5.67
C GLN A 40 6.94 -11.95 -4.80
N LYS A 41 7.12 -12.13 -3.48
CA LYS A 41 6.00 -12.08 -2.53
C LYS A 41 5.41 -10.67 -2.52
N ALA A 42 4.09 -10.56 -2.72
CA ALA A 42 3.38 -9.29 -2.70
C ALA A 42 3.63 -8.48 -1.40
N ALA A 43 3.72 -9.17 -0.26
CA ALA A 43 4.03 -8.54 1.03
C ALA A 43 5.42 -7.89 1.05
N THR A 44 6.42 -8.53 0.41
CA THR A 44 7.78 -7.99 0.31
C THR A 44 7.80 -6.76 -0.59
N VAL A 45 7.16 -6.84 -1.76
CA VAL A 45 7.04 -5.73 -2.72
C VAL A 45 6.36 -4.52 -2.09
N ALA A 46 5.20 -4.73 -1.44
CA ALA A 46 4.48 -3.67 -0.74
C ALA A 46 5.31 -3.05 0.39
N LYS A 47 5.97 -3.87 1.22
CA LYS A 47 6.81 -3.38 2.31
C LYS A 47 7.99 -2.56 1.79
N HIS A 48 8.62 -3.00 0.71
CA HIS A 48 9.71 -2.27 0.07
C HIS A 48 9.24 -0.91 -0.47
N TYR A 49 8.15 -0.88 -1.23
CA TYR A 49 7.56 0.36 -1.74
C TYR A 49 7.24 1.33 -0.60
N LEU A 50 6.55 0.87 0.45
CA LEU A 50 6.18 1.73 1.57
C LEU A 50 7.41 2.30 2.30
N LYS A 51 8.51 1.54 2.43
CA LYS A 51 9.75 2.04 3.03
C LYS A 51 10.47 3.04 2.12
N ALA A 52 10.58 2.74 0.83
CA ALA A 52 11.22 3.61 -0.16
C ALA A 52 10.53 4.98 -0.28
N HIS A 53 9.21 5.02 -0.10
CA HIS A 53 8.41 6.25 -0.15
C HIS A 53 8.16 6.88 1.24
N HIS A 54 8.86 6.42 2.29
CA HIS A 54 8.72 6.91 3.67
C HIS A 54 7.30 6.82 4.26
N LEU A 55 6.50 5.89 3.76
CA LEU A 55 5.14 5.59 4.23
C LEU A 55 5.12 4.56 5.38
N LEU A 56 6.24 3.84 5.55
CA LEU A 56 6.47 2.85 6.60
C LEU A 56 7.91 2.98 7.11
N LYS A 57 8.10 2.94 8.44
CA LYS A 57 9.42 2.94 9.07
C LYS A 57 10.02 1.52 9.03
#